data_AF-A0A7C0XR47-F1
#
_entry.id   AF-A0A7C0XR47-F1
#
_cell.length_a   1.000
_cell.length_b   1.000
_cell.length_c   1.000
_cell.angle_alpha   90.00
_cell.angle_beta   90.00
_cell.angle_gamma   90.00
#
_symmetry.space_group_name_H-M   'P 1'
#
loop_
_entity.id
_entity.type
_entity.pdbx_description
1 polymer ?
#
loop_
_entity_poly.entity_id
_entity_poly.type
_entity_poly.pdbx_seq_one_letter_code
_entity_poly.pdbx_strand_id
1 'polypeptide(L)'
;MDLYDLVFKELISKEALGISRADVNDLIKYTQDVIKWCARAGVYAVCNSYMDLLDKVVAELMTLRVVKFLNYGTTKESFDKEFLNLIINFIDRYYKLTLSGFIDNEGRVPIKVVKEFRTDAGFFREGTVTMVELSRAILLEYLGLCEILDLELKSLISSLVKS
;
A
#
# COMPACT_ATOMS: atom_id res chain seq x y z
N MET A 1 -6.76 -19.43 -16.01
CA MET A 1 -7.42 -18.13 -16.19
C MET A 1 -6.44 -17.23 -16.92
N ASP A 2 -6.86 -16.51 -17.96
CA ASP A 2 -5.97 -15.54 -18.63
C ASP A 2 -6.15 -14.12 -18.04
N LEU A 3 -5.29 -13.19 -18.45
CA LEU A 3 -5.31 -11.82 -17.97
C LEU A 3 -6.62 -11.11 -18.31
N TYR A 4 -7.17 -11.38 -19.50
CA TYR A 4 -8.40 -10.75 -19.96
C TYR A 4 -9.58 -11.17 -19.08
N ASP A 5 -9.73 -12.47 -18.83
CA ASP A 5 -10.76 -13.02 -17.95
C ASP A 5 -10.67 -12.43 -16.54
N LEU A 6 -9.46 -12.30 -15.99
CA LEU A 6 -9.24 -11.74 -14.67
C LEU A 6 -9.66 -10.26 -14.62
N VAL A 7 -9.21 -9.45 -15.58
CA VAL A 7 -9.55 -8.04 -15.66
C VAL A 7 -11.04 -7.84 -15.89
N PHE A 8 -11.65 -8.62 -16.78
CA PHE A 8 -13.08 -8.52 -17.08
C PHE A 8 -13.93 -8.88 -15.86
N LYS A 9 -13.61 -9.98 -15.17
CA LYS A 9 -14.29 -10.38 -13.92
C LYS A 9 -14.10 -9.35 -12.83
N GLU A 10 -12.90 -8.81 -12.68
CA GLU A 10 -12.65 -7.72 -11.75
C GLU A 10 -13.51 -6.52 -12.10
N LEU A 11 -13.60 -6.08 -13.35
CA LEU A 11 -14.37 -4.89 -13.73
C LEU A 11 -15.86 -5.00 -13.39
N ILE A 12 -16.48 -6.13 -13.71
CA ILE A 12 -17.93 -6.34 -13.52
C ILE A 12 -18.31 -6.65 -12.07
N SER A 13 -17.38 -7.09 -11.22
CA SER A 13 -17.67 -7.36 -9.82
C SER A 13 -17.88 -6.05 -9.06
N LYS A 14 -18.75 -6.05 -8.04
CA LYS A 14 -18.88 -4.89 -7.14
C LYS A 14 -17.72 -4.84 -6.14
N GLU A 15 -17.47 -5.99 -5.52
CA GLU A 15 -16.39 -6.20 -4.54
C GLU A 15 -15.10 -6.64 -5.23
N ALA A 16 -13.97 -6.47 -4.54
CA ALA A 16 -12.69 -6.99 -5.03
C ALA A 16 -12.77 -8.51 -5.21
N LEU A 17 -12.31 -9.02 -6.35
CA LEU A 17 -12.35 -10.46 -6.61
C LEU A 17 -11.33 -11.17 -5.71
N GLY A 18 -11.70 -12.34 -5.17
CA GLY A 18 -10.73 -13.24 -4.54
C GLY A 18 -9.83 -13.87 -5.59
N ILE A 19 -8.58 -13.42 -5.69
CA ILE A 19 -7.57 -13.98 -6.60
C ILE A 19 -6.69 -14.92 -5.80
N SER A 20 -6.60 -16.20 -6.21
CA SER A 20 -5.75 -17.16 -5.52
C SER A 20 -4.28 -17.03 -5.94
N ARG A 21 -3.37 -17.56 -5.13
CA ARG A 21 -1.93 -17.63 -5.50
C ARG A 21 -1.70 -18.52 -6.74
N ALA A 22 -2.57 -19.51 -6.96
CA ALA A 22 -2.50 -20.36 -8.14
C ALA A 22 -2.82 -19.55 -9.42
N ASP A 23 -3.85 -18.70 -9.38
CA ASP A 23 -4.22 -17.84 -10.50
C ASP A 23 -3.07 -16.90 -10.89
N VAL A 24 -2.40 -16.30 -9.90
CA VAL A 24 -1.24 -15.43 -10.13
C VAL A 24 -0.08 -16.22 -10.74
N ASN A 25 0.20 -17.43 -10.25
CA ASN A 25 1.27 -18.27 -10.79
C ASN A 25 1.01 -18.69 -12.24
N ASP A 26 -0.24 -18.98 -12.59
CA ASP A 26 -0.62 -19.31 -13.97
C ASP A 26 -0.44 -18.11 -14.90
N LEU A 27 -0.80 -16.91 -14.42
CA LEU A 27 -0.59 -15.66 -15.14
C LEU A 27 0.91 -15.40 -15.38
N ILE A 28 1.75 -15.58 -14.35
CA ILE A 28 3.20 -15.42 -14.45
C ILE A 28 3.78 -16.38 -15.49
N LYS A 29 3.39 -17.65 -15.46
CA LYS A 29 3.86 -18.64 -16.44
C LYS A 29 3.47 -18.24 -17.86
N TYR A 30 2.22 -17.83 -18.06
CA TYR A 30 1.75 -17.35 -19.37
C TYR A 30 2.58 -16.17 -19.87
N THR A 31 2.78 -15.15 -19.03
CA THR A 31 3.62 -13.99 -19.36
C THR A 31 5.05 -14.40 -19.70
N GLN A 32 5.66 -15.30 -18.92
CA GLN A 32 7.01 -15.80 -19.19
C GLN A 32 7.10 -16.53 -20.54
N ASP A 33 6.06 -17.29 -20.91
CA ASP A 33 6.05 -18.02 -22.18
C ASP A 33 5.87 -17.08 -23.37
N VAL A 34 5.07 -16.02 -23.25
CA VAL A 34 4.98 -14.94 -24.25
C VAL A 34 6.33 -14.23 -24.42
N ILE A 35 7.02 -13.90 -23.32
CA ILE A 35 8.35 -13.26 -23.35
C ILE A 35 9.39 -14.20 -23.99
N LYS A 36 9.39 -15.49 -23.65
CA LYS A 36 10.31 -16.45 -24.29
C LYS A 36 10.02 -16.57 -25.78
N TRP A 37 8.76 -16.60 -26.17
CA TRP A 37 8.35 -16.68 -27.56
C TRP A 37 8.81 -15.44 -28.35
N CYS A 38 8.54 -14.24 -27.83
CA CYS A 38 8.93 -12.98 -28.49
C CYS A 38 10.45 -12.92 -28.72
N ALA A 39 11.24 -13.39 -27.75
CA ALA A 39 12.70 -13.36 -27.79
C ALA A 39 13.24 -14.37 -28.81
N ARG A 40 12.67 -15.58 -28.85
CA ARG A 40 13.04 -16.62 -29.83
C ARG A 40 12.67 -16.23 -31.26
N ALA A 41 11.55 -15.54 -31.45
CA ALA A 41 11.10 -15.06 -32.74
C ALA A 41 11.82 -13.79 -33.22
N GLY A 42 12.66 -13.17 -32.38
CA GLY A 42 13.39 -11.94 -32.71
C GLY A 42 12.50 -10.69 -32.83
N VAL A 43 11.29 -10.72 -32.27
CA VAL A 43 10.29 -9.64 -32.39
C VAL A 43 10.27 -8.75 -31.14
N TYR A 44 11.40 -8.14 -30.83
CA TYR A 44 11.59 -7.35 -29.60
C TYR A 44 10.60 -6.20 -29.43
N ALA A 45 10.21 -5.53 -30.52
CA ALA A 45 9.22 -4.45 -30.47
C ALA A 45 7.84 -4.93 -29.96
N VAL A 46 7.42 -6.14 -30.36
CA VAL A 46 6.19 -6.77 -29.88
C VAL A 46 6.31 -7.08 -28.40
N CYS A 47 7.48 -7.53 -27.95
CA CYS A 47 7.71 -7.82 -26.54
C CYS A 47 7.63 -6.57 -25.67
N ASN A 48 8.27 -5.49 -26.10
CA ASN A 48 8.21 -4.21 -25.37
C ASN A 48 6.77 -3.71 -25.31
N SER A 49 6.03 -3.78 -26.41
CA SER A 49 4.63 -3.36 -26.46
C SER A 49 3.74 -4.21 -25.52
N TYR A 50 4.02 -5.51 -25.42
CA TYR A 50 3.33 -6.40 -24.51
C TYR A 50 3.65 -6.10 -23.04
N MET A 51 4.92 -5.86 -22.72
CA MET A 51 5.34 -5.46 -21.37
C MET A 51 4.71 -4.12 -20.95
N ASP A 52 4.74 -3.12 -21.83
CA ASP A 52 4.11 -1.82 -21.58
C ASP A 52 2.59 -1.95 -21.34
N LEU A 53 1.92 -2.86 -22.06
CA LEU A 53 0.51 -3.14 -21.85
C LEU A 53 0.28 -3.84 -20.51
N LEU A 54 1.11 -4.83 -20.17
CA LEU A 54 1.02 -5.54 -18.89
C LEU A 54 1.18 -4.56 -17.72
N ASP A 55 2.18 -3.68 -17.76
CA ASP A 55 2.43 -2.71 -16.70
C ASP A 55 1.22 -1.78 -16.49
N LYS A 56 0.63 -1.28 -17.58
CA LYS A 56 -0.59 -0.46 -17.52
C LYS A 56 -1.77 -1.23 -16.93
N VAL A 57 -2.01 -2.45 -17.41
CA VAL A 57 -3.13 -3.29 -16.95
C VAL A 57 -2.98 -3.63 -15.47
N VAL A 58 -1.78 -3.98 -15.01
CA VAL A 58 -1.51 -4.29 -13.60
C VAL A 58 -1.73 -3.05 -12.72
N ALA A 59 -1.24 -1.88 -13.13
CA ALA A 59 -1.41 -0.64 -12.37
C ALA A 59 -2.90 -0.23 -12.22
N GLU A 60 -3.65 -0.28 -13.32
CA GLU A 60 -5.09 0.03 -13.32
C GLU A 60 -5.89 -1.01 -12.51
N LEU A 61 -5.54 -2.30 -12.64
CA LEU A 61 -6.16 -3.37 -11.87
C LEU A 61 -5.92 -3.19 -10.37
N MET A 62 -4.70 -2.85 -9.95
CA MET A 62 -4.40 -2.59 -8.54
C MET A 62 -5.17 -1.38 -8.01
N THR A 63 -5.25 -0.30 -8.79
CA THR A 63 -6.02 0.90 -8.43
C THR A 63 -7.49 0.55 -8.23
N LEU A 64 -8.09 -0.16 -9.19
CA LEU A 64 -9.48 -0.62 -9.11
C LEU A 64 -9.72 -1.48 -7.88
N ARG A 65 -8.81 -2.43 -7.60
CA ARG A 65 -8.90 -3.33 -6.45
C ARG A 65 -8.83 -2.58 -5.12
N VAL A 66 -7.92 -1.61 -4.97
CA VAL A 66 -7.86 -0.75 -3.78
C VAL A 66 -9.17 0.00 -3.57
N VAL A 67 -9.73 0.62 -4.62
CA VAL A 67 -10.99 1.35 -4.54
C VAL A 67 -12.15 0.43 -4.14
N LYS A 68 -12.24 -0.78 -4.71
CA LYS A 68 -13.29 -1.75 -4.37
C LYS A 68 -13.14 -2.25 -2.93
N PHE A 69 -11.91 -2.55 -2.52
CA PHE A 69 -11.63 -3.02 -1.17
C PHE A 69 -11.97 -1.95 -0.12
N LEU A 70 -11.67 -0.67 -0.39
CA LEU A 70 -12.05 0.46 0.47
C LEU A 70 -13.57 0.62 0.62
N ASN A 71 -14.32 0.48 -0.47
CA ASN A 71 -15.76 0.76 -0.47
C ASN A 71 -16.62 -0.43 -0.06
N TYR A 72 -16.19 -1.65 -0.37
CA TYR A 72 -17.03 -2.84 -0.27
C TYR A 72 -16.32 -4.05 0.37
N GLY A 73 -15.01 -3.98 0.62
CA GLY A 73 -14.23 -5.10 1.12
C GLY A 73 -13.96 -6.17 0.04
N THR A 74 -13.71 -7.41 0.51
CA THR A 74 -13.50 -8.57 -0.35
C THR A 74 -14.56 -9.64 -0.08
N THR A 75 -15.09 -10.24 -1.15
CA THR A 75 -16.02 -11.40 -1.05
C THR A 75 -15.32 -12.66 -0.57
N LYS A 76 -14.00 -12.78 -0.76
CA LYS A 76 -13.21 -14.00 -0.57
C LYS A 76 -11.79 -13.72 -0.11
N GLU A 77 -11.09 -14.75 0.36
CA GLU A 77 -9.65 -14.68 0.58
C GLU A 77 -8.91 -14.45 -0.74
N SER A 78 -8.01 -13.47 -0.75
CA SER A 78 -7.26 -13.03 -1.93
C SER A 78 -5.77 -12.97 -1.60
N PHE A 79 -4.91 -13.25 -2.57
CA PHE A 79 -3.46 -13.30 -2.37
C PHE A 79 -2.87 -11.96 -1.89
N ASP A 80 -3.52 -10.86 -2.25
CA ASP A 80 -3.13 -9.47 -1.95
C ASP A 80 -3.87 -8.90 -0.73
N LYS A 81 -4.68 -9.70 -0.02
CA LYS A 81 -5.49 -9.23 1.11
C LYS A 81 -4.66 -8.53 2.19
N GLU A 82 -3.51 -9.09 2.55
CA GLU A 82 -2.60 -8.47 3.54
C GLU A 82 -2.07 -7.12 3.06
N PHE A 83 -1.73 -7.02 1.78
CA PHE A 83 -1.27 -5.77 1.17
C PHE A 83 -2.38 -4.72 1.10
N LEU A 84 -3.59 -5.11 0.70
CA LEU A 84 -4.75 -4.23 0.69
C LEU A 84 -5.09 -3.73 2.11
N ASN A 85 -5.03 -4.62 3.11
CA ASN A 85 -5.20 -4.23 4.52
C ASN A 85 -4.13 -3.23 4.98
N LEU A 86 -2.87 -3.42 4.57
CA LEU A 86 -1.78 -2.49 4.87
C LEU A 86 -2.08 -1.10 4.28
N ILE A 87 -2.53 -1.03 3.03
CA ILE A 87 -2.91 0.24 2.40
C ILE A 87 -4.06 0.92 3.16
N ILE A 88 -5.11 0.17 3.51
CA ILE A 88 -6.25 0.75 4.27
C ILE A 88 -5.78 1.27 5.63
N ASN A 89 -5.00 0.48 6.37
CA ASN A 89 -4.48 0.89 7.67
C ASN A 89 -3.60 2.13 7.56
N PHE A 90 -2.78 2.22 6.51
CA PHE A 90 -1.98 3.40 6.22
C PHE A 90 -2.87 4.63 5.98
N ILE A 91 -3.89 4.51 5.13
CA ILE A 91 -4.82 5.60 4.80
C ILE A 91 -5.57 6.07 6.05
N ASP A 92 -6.13 5.13 6.84
CA ASP A 92 -6.85 5.43 8.07
C ASP A 92 -5.95 6.13 9.10
N ARG A 93 -4.72 5.61 9.31
CA ARG A 93 -3.73 6.23 10.21
C ARG A 93 -3.33 7.62 9.73
N TYR A 94 -3.12 7.80 8.42
CA TYR A 94 -2.81 9.10 7.82
C TYR A 94 -3.91 10.13 8.07
N TYR A 95 -5.18 9.76 7.81
CA TYR A 95 -6.31 10.66 8.06
C TYR A 95 -6.44 11.01 9.54
N LYS A 96 -6.32 10.03 10.45
CA LYS A 96 -6.41 10.28 11.90
C LYS A 96 -5.35 11.26 12.39
N LEU A 97 -4.10 11.11 11.93
CA LEU A 97 -3.00 12.01 12.29
C LEU A 97 -3.14 13.40 11.66
N THR A 98 -3.72 13.48 10.46
CA THR A 98 -4.05 14.75 9.83
C THR A 98 -5.13 15.51 10.60
N LEU A 99 -6.14 14.80 11.09
CA LEU A 99 -7.23 15.39 11.87
C LEU A 99 -6.85 15.73 13.32
N SER A 100 -5.87 15.03 13.91
CA SER A 100 -5.41 15.30 15.28
C SER A 100 -4.59 16.59 15.40
N GLY A 101 -4.16 17.18 14.28
CA GLY A 101 -3.43 18.44 14.24
C GLY A 101 -1.98 18.36 14.73
N PHE A 102 -1.44 17.14 14.94
CA PHE A 102 -0.07 16.91 15.40
C PHE A 102 0.94 16.85 14.25
N ILE A 103 0.73 17.70 13.25
CA ILE A 103 1.56 17.82 12.06
C ILE A 103 2.09 19.25 12.02
N ASP A 104 3.40 19.40 11.85
CA ASP A 104 3.99 20.73 11.64
C ASP A 104 3.67 21.31 10.26
N ASN A 105 4.08 22.56 10.02
CA ASN A 105 3.84 23.24 8.74
C ASN A 105 4.54 22.57 7.53
N GLU A 106 5.44 21.62 7.78
CA GLU A 106 6.16 20.84 6.75
C GLU A 106 5.59 19.43 6.56
N GLY A 107 4.48 19.08 7.23
CA GLY A 107 3.90 17.74 7.09
C GLY A 107 4.59 16.67 7.95
N ARG A 108 5.34 17.06 8.98
CA ARG A 108 6.08 16.14 9.85
C ARG A 108 5.37 15.91 11.18
N VAL A 109 5.51 14.71 11.70
CA VAL A 109 4.98 14.28 13.00
C VAL A 109 6.12 13.91 13.96
N PRO A 110 5.94 14.14 15.27
CA PRO A 110 6.89 13.67 16.27
C PRO A 110 6.80 12.15 16.41
N ILE A 111 7.95 11.48 16.39
CA ILE A 111 8.07 10.05 16.64
C ILE A 111 9.04 9.79 17.79
N LYS A 112 8.83 8.69 18.51
CA LYS A 112 9.80 8.11 19.44
C LYS A 112 10.41 6.86 18.81
N VAL A 113 11.74 6.81 18.73
CA VAL A 113 12.46 5.65 18.18
C VAL A 113 12.39 4.49 19.19
N VAL A 114 11.79 3.37 18.78
CA VAL A 114 11.65 2.15 19.61
C VAL A 114 12.81 1.20 19.39
N LYS A 115 13.33 1.14 18.17
CA LYS A 115 14.48 0.31 17.80
C LYS A 115 15.44 1.12 16.98
N GLU A 116 16.74 0.99 17.19
CA GLU A 116 17.73 1.71 16.38
C GLU A 116 17.65 1.34 14.89
N PHE A 117 17.74 2.34 14.01
CA PHE A 117 17.74 2.15 12.57
C PHE A 117 18.53 3.24 11.84
N ARG A 118 18.86 2.99 10.57
CA ARG A 118 19.55 3.93 9.70
C ARG A 118 18.75 4.17 8.43
N THR A 119 18.69 5.43 8.03
CA THR A 119 18.13 5.84 6.73
C THR A 119 19.13 6.76 6.03
N ASP A 120 18.83 7.17 4.81
CA ASP A 120 19.62 8.18 4.08
C ASP A 120 19.66 9.52 4.83
N ALA A 121 18.68 9.79 5.70
CA ALA A 121 18.64 11.00 6.53
C ALA A 121 19.56 10.92 7.76
N GLY A 122 20.07 9.74 8.13
CA GLY A 122 20.99 9.57 9.26
C GLY A 122 20.70 8.35 10.13
N PHE A 123 21.31 8.35 11.32
CA PHE A 123 21.17 7.29 12.31
C PHE A 123 20.17 7.70 13.41
N PHE A 124 19.20 6.83 13.65
CA PHE A 124 18.11 7.02 14.61
C PHE A 124 18.36 6.12 15.81
N ARG A 125 18.61 6.74 16.97
CA ARG A 125 18.97 6.03 18.19
C ARG A 125 17.73 5.72 19.02
N GLU A 126 17.66 4.53 19.59
CA GLU A 126 16.59 4.12 20.48
C GLU A 126 16.35 5.12 21.62
N GLY A 127 15.07 5.38 21.92
CA GLY A 127 14.61 6.30 22.95
C GLY A 127 14.59 7.78 22.54
N THR A 128 15.15 8.14 21.39
CA THR A 128 15.15 9.54 20.92
C THR A 128 13.79 9.95 20.34
N VAL A 129 13.44 11.23 20.53
CA VAL A 129 12.27 11.85 19.90
C VAL A 129 12.73 12.77 18.79
N THR A 130 12.12 12.66 17.62
CA THR A 130 12.47 13.45 16.43
C THR A 130 11.26 13.67 15.53
N MET A 131 11.37 14.57 14.56
CA MET A 131 10.32 14.88 13.59
C MET A 131 10.58 14.14 12.28
N VAL A 132 9.57 13.44 11.75
CA VAL A 132 9.66 12.70 10.49
C VAL A 132 8.43 12.99 9.64
N GLU A 133 8.60 13.06 8.32
CA GLU A 133 7.49 13.17 7.36
C GLU A 133 6.41 12.12 7.67
N LEU A 134 5.14 12.55 7.72
CA LEU A 134 4.01 11.69 8.14
C LEU A 134 3.96 10.35 7.40
N SER A 135 4.12 10.38 6.08
CA SER A 135 4.09 9.17 5.24
C SER A 135 5.15 8.14 5.68
N ARG A 136 6.37 8.60 5.94
CA ARG A 136 7.49 7.78 6.41
C ARG A 136 7.27 7.33 7.85
N ALA A 137 6.76 8.20 8.71
CA ALA A 137 6.49 7.87 10.11
C ALA A 137 5.52 6.70 10.24
N ILE A 138 4.44 6.66 9.45
CA ILE A 138 3.47 5.55 9.46
C ILE A 138 4.13 4.25 9.02
N LEU A 139 4.99 4.29 7.99
CA LEU A 139 5.72 3.10 7.53
C LEU A 139 6.70 2.59 8.59
N LEU A 140 7.45 3.49 9.22
CA LEU A 140 8.40 3.16 10.28
C LEU A 140 7.69 2.61 11.53
N GLU A 141 6.51 3.14 11.87
CA GLU A 141 5.64 2.64 12.94
C GLU A 141 5.14 1.23 12.63
N TYR A 142 4.66 1.00 11.40
CA TYR A 142 4.23 -0.32 10.95
C TYR A 142 5.36 -1.37 11.01
N LEU A 143 6.60 -0.97 10.74
CA LEU A 143 7.78 -1.83 10.86
C LEU A 143 8.25 -2.04 12.31
N GLY A 144 7.59 -1.42 13.30
CA GLY A 144 7.95 -1.49 14.71
C GLY A 144 9.26 -0.77 15.05
N LEU A 145 9.67 0.19 14.23
CA LEU A 145 10.91 0.95 14.42
C LEU A 145 10.70 2.21 15.27
N CYS A 146 9.49 2.77 15.23
CA CYS A 146 9.12 3.93 16.02
C CYS A 146 7.66 3.89 16.49
N GLU A 147 7.31 4.76 17.41
CA GLU A 147 5.94 5.08 17.82
C GLU A 147 5.65 6.52 17.41
N ILE A 148 4.54 6.77 16.73
CA ILE A 148 4.09 8.14 16.47
C ILE A 148 3.50 8.69 17.76
N LEU A 149 3.99 9.85 18.20
CA LEU A 149 3.48 10.51 19.39
C LEU A 149 2.21 11.28 19.01
N ASP A 150 1.05 10.72 19.34
CA ASP A 150 -0.24 11.38 19.23
C ASP A 150 -0.80 11.76 20.62
N LEU A 151 -1.49 12.90 20.71
CA LEU A 151 -2.37 13.16 21.84
C LEU A 151 -3.72 12.54 21.49
N GLU A 152 -4.20 11.61 22.32
CA GLU A 152 -5.59 11.18 22.21
C GLU A 152 -6.49 12.41 22.32
N LEU A 153 -7.25 12.71 21.26
CA LEU A 153 -8.25 13.80 21.19
C LEU A 153 -9.18 13.85 22.42
N LYS A 154 -9.42 12.70 23.06
CA LYS A 154 -10.18 12.59 24.31
C LYS A 154 -9.57 13.40 25.46
N SER A 155 -8.25 13.41 25.59
CA SER A 155 -7.55 14.14 26.66
C SER A 155 -7.71 15.66 26.50
N LEU A 156 -7.56 16.17 25.28
CA LEU A 156 -7.72 17.58 24.92
C LEU A 156 -9.16 18.09 25.15
N ILE A 157 -10.17 17.36 24.68
CA ILE A 157 -11.58 17.73 24.91
C ILE A 157 -11.92 17.70 26.41
N SER A 158 -11.42 16.70 27.15
CA SER A 158 -11.65 16.60 28.60
C SER A 158 -11.01 17.74 29.39
N SER A 159 -9.93 18.34 28.87
CA SER A 159 -9.26 19.49 29.47
C SER A 159 -9.95 20.82 29.17
N LEU A 160 -10.58 20.94 28.00
CA LEU A 160 -11.32 22.14 27.56
C LEU A 160 -12.73 22.23 28.13
N VAL A 161 -13.36 21.10 28.51
CA VAL A 161 -14.68 21.08 29.15
C VAL A 161 -14.59 21.27 30.67
N LYS A 162 -13.37 21.23 31.24
CA LYS A 162 -13.12 21.46 32.68
C LYS A 162 -12.64 22.87 33.01
N SER A 163 -12.50 23.75 32.00
CA SER A 163 -12.22 25.18 32.15
C SER A 163 -13.48 26.01 31.92
#